data_AF-A0A4R9B2B6-F1
#
_entry.id   AF-A0A4R9B2B6-F1
#
_cell.length_a   1.000
_cell.length_b   1.000
_cell.length_c   1.000
_cell.angle_alpha   90.00
_cell.angle_beta   90.00
_cell.angle_gamma   90.00
#
_symmetry.space_group_name_H-M   'P 1'
#
loop_
_entity.id
_entity.type
_entity.pdbx_description
1 polymer ?
#
loop_
_entity_poly.entity_id
_entity_poly.type
_entity_poly.pdbx_seq_one_letter_code
_entity_poly.pdbx_strand_id
1 'polypeptide(L)'
;MAFLALFSVGVNTVTFIGYPNGLYDSASLLPIVRQGYAATAMNVDYEGKPTFLIDASVFPGSSGSPVFLVPRPSVPDKRGNITIGGHPRPPILLGIVAAVHQRQVPVLQTSAGGGVPFVYDLIDLGIVYKASEVHSLADQLISGAPKSP
;
A
#
# COMPACT_ATOMS: atom_id res chain seq x y z
N MET A 1 19.84 -12.36 8.76
CA MET A 1 20.03 -12.00 7.34
C MET A 1 18.81 -12.26 6.43
N ALA A 2 17.82 -13.08 6.82
CA ALA A 2 16.62 -13.34 5.98
C ALA A 2 15.59 -12.20 5.95
N PHE A 3 15.54 -11.33 6.96
CA PHE A 3 14.53 -10.27 7.09
C PHE A 3 14.67 -9.17 6.01
N LEU A 4 15.90 -8.82 5.61
CA LEU A 4 16.15 -7.80 4.57
C LEU A 4 15.72 -8.24 3.15
N ALA A 5 15.55 -9.54 2.90
CA ALA A 5 15.16 -10.03 1.58
C ALA A 5 13.72 -9.67 1.19
N LEU A 6 12.86 -9.46 2.19
CA LEU A 6 11.43 -9.18 2.04
C LEU A 6 11.12 -7.75 1.62
N PHE A 7 12.11 -6.86 1.50
CA PHE A 7 11.87 -5.43 1.28
C PHE A 7 12.41 -4.89 -0.05
N SER A 8 12.87 -5.77 -0.96
CA SER A 8 13.25 -5.41 -2.34
C SER A 8 12.06 -4.90 -3.15
N VAL A 9 12.30 -3.92 -4.03
CA VAL A 9 11.32 -3.40 -5.01
C VAL A 9 10.84 -4.51 -5.95
N GLY A 10 9.55 -4.53 -6.30
CA GLY A 10 9.03 -5.31 -7.43
C GLY A 10 8.86 -6.82 -7.25
N VAL A 11 9.15 -7.39 -6.07
CA VAL A 11 9.00 -8.84 -5.82
C VAL A 11 7.95 -9.14 -4.75
N ASN A 12 7.63 -8.17 -3.89
CA ASN A 12 6.79 -8.40 -2.72
C ASN A 12 5.35 -8.05 -3.01
N THR A 13 4.49 -9.08 -3.03
CA THR A 13 3.04 -8.90 -3.07
C THR A 13 2.57 -8.26 -1.77
N VAL A 14 1.75 -7.22 -1.89
CA VAL A 14 1.09 -6.58 -0.76
C VAL A 14 -0.42 -6.83 -0.86
N THR A 15 -1.06 -7.03 0.29
CA THR A 15 -2.50 -7.18 0.39
C THR A 15 -3.03 -6.06 1.26
N PHE A 16 -4.08 -5.36 0.83
CA PHE A 16 -4.72 -4.32 1.63
C PHE A 16 -6.23 -4.51 1.65
N ILE A 17 -6.85 -4.06 2.74
CA ILE A 17 -8.25 -4.36 3.05
C ILE A 17 -8.95 -3.05 3.38
N GLY A 18 -10.05 -2.74 2.70
CA GLY A 18 -10.78 -1.50 2.94
C GLY A 18 -12.03 -1.34 2.10
N TYR A 19 -12.46 -0.09 1.92
CA TYR A 19 -13.74 0.29 1.33
C TYR A 19 -13.54 1.19 0.10
N PRO A 20 -12.94 0.67 -0.98
CA PRO A 20 -12.60 1.47 -2.17
C PRO A 20 -13.88 2.04 -2.80
N ASN A 21 -13.93 3.36 -2.98
CA ASN A 21 -15.09 4.13 -3.44
C ASN A 21 -16.36 3.89 -2.61
N GLY A 22 -16.22 3.51 -1.33
CA GLY A 22 -17.36 3.12 -0.50
C GLY A 22 -18.02 1.82 -0.93
N LEU A 23 -17.34 0.99 -1.73
CA LEU A 23 -17.79 -0.33 -2.12
C LEU A 23 -17.58 -1.32 -0.97
N TYR A 24 -18.66 -2.01 -0.61
CA TYR A 24 -18.67 -3.12 0.34
C TYR A 24 -19.84 -4.05 0.03
N ASP A 25 -19.80 -5.25 0.61
CA ASP A 25 -20.99 -6.09 0.64
C ASP A 25 -22.02 -5.47 1.60
N SER A 26 -23.10 -4.91 1.05
CA SER A 26 -24.15 -4.25 1.84
C SER A 26 -24.89 -5.19 2.79
N ALA A 27 -24.84 -6.51 2.57
CA ALA A 27 -25.48 -7.48 3.45
C ALA A 27 -24.61 -7.81 4.68
N SER A 28 -23.31 -7.98 4.50
CA SER A 28 -22.38 -8.38 5.57
C SER A 28 -21.55 -7.24 6.15
N LEU A 29 -21.54 -6.08 5.49
CA LEU A 29 -20.69 -4.92 5.79
C LEU A 29 -19.18 -5.20 5.70
N LEU A 30 -18.81 -6.30 5.06
CA LEU A 30 -17.42 -6.72 4.95
C LEU A 30 -16.64 -5.88 3.92
N PRO A 31 -15.35 -5.61 4.20
CA PRO A 31 -14.49 -4.84 3.33
C PRO A 31 -14.05 -5.64 2.09
N ILE A 32 -13.55 -4.93 1.09
CA ILE A 32 -12.95 -5.52 -0.10
C ILE A 32 -11.46 -5.76 0.13
N VAL A 33 -11.01 -6.99 -0.16
CA VAL A 33 -9.58 -7.36 -0.13
C VAL A 33 -8.98 -7.12 -1.52
N ARG A 34 -7.86 -6.42 -1.58
CA ARG A 34 -7.12 -6.14 -2.81
C ARG A 34 -5.66 -6.56 -2.68
N GLN A 35 -5.04 -6.86 -3.81
CA GLN A 35 -3.63 -7.23 -3.90
C GLN A 35 -2.92 -6.39 -4.96
N GLY A 36 -1.66 -6.10 -4.71
CA GLY A 36 -0.74 -5.47 -5.66
C GLY A 36 0.70 -5.76 -5.29
N TYR A 37 1.62 -4.87 -5.67
CA TYR A 37 3.05 -5.04 -5.44
C TYR A 37 3.67 -3.78 -4.81
N ALA A 38 4.78 -3.95 -4.09
CA ALA A 38 5.60 -2.82 -3.69
C ALA A 38 6.26 -2.18 -4.92
N ALA A 39 5.91 -0.92 -5.20
CA ALA A 39 6.46 -0.12 -6.29
C ALA A 39 7.80 0.54 -5.93
N THR A 40 8.08 0.70 -4.63
CA THR A 40 9.39 1.16 -4.13
C THR A 40 9.90 0.24 -3.02
N ALA A 41 11.15 0.47 -2.58
CA ALA A 41 11.78 -0.34 -1.54
C ALA A 41 11.12 0.00 -0.20
N MET A 42 10.48 -0.99 0.41
CA MET A 42 9.69 -0.80 1.63
C MET A 42 10.55 -0.41 2.85
N ASN A 43 11.85 -0.72 2.83
CA ASN A 43 12.81 -0.34 3.86
C ASN A 43 13.48 1.03 3.63
N VAL A 44 13.20 1.71 2.53
CA VAL A 44 13.76 3.04 2.20
C VAL A 44 12.64 4.06 2.26
N ASP A 45 12.92 5.22 2.84
CA ASP A 45 11.95 6.33 2.91
C ASP A 45 11.77 6.95 1.53
N TYR A 46 10.52 6.96 1.05
CA TYR A 46 10.18 7.55 -0.24
C TYR A 46 10.12 9.08 -0.11
N GLU A 47 10.92 9.78 -0.92
CA GLU A 47 11.03 11.25 -0.89
C GLU A 47 11.34 11.83 0.50
N GLY A 48 12.14 11.12 1.30
CA GLY A 48 12.52 11.54 2.65
C GLY A 48 11.39 11.48 3.68
N LYS A 49 10.26 10.86 3.33
CA LYS A 49 9.12 10.62 4.24
C LYS A 49 9.09 9.14 4.62
N PRO A 50 8.55 8.78 5.81
CA PRO A 50 8.41 7.40 6.25
C PRO A 50 7.27 6.68 5.52
N THR A 51 7.36 6.65 4.19
CA THR A 51 6.39 6.11 3.25
C THR A 51 7.07 5.21 2.22
N PHE A 52 6.26 4.40 1.54
CA PHE A 52 6.64 3.68 0.33
C PHE A 52 5.46 3.66 -0.65
N LEU A 53 5.73 3.33 -1.91
CA LEU A 53 4.71 3.23 -2.94
C LEU A 53 4.27 1.78 -3.16
N ILE A 54 2.99 1.59 -3.45
CA ILE A 54 2.43 0.34 -3.94
C ILE A 54 1.84 0.55 -5.32
N ASP A 55 2.09 -0.41 -6.21
CA ASP A 55 1.40 -0.56 -7.49
C ASP A 55 0.22 -1.48 -7.25
N ALA A 56 -0.94 -0.87 -7.14
CA ALA A 56 -2.22 -1.51 -6.96
C ALA A 56 -3.31 -0.53 -7.32
N SER A 57 -4.48 -1.03 -7.73
CA SER A 57 -5.60 -0.14 -7.99
C SER A 57 -6.20 0.40 -6.69
N VAL A 58 -5.54 1.41 -6.14
CA VAL A 58 -5.91 2.18 -4.97
C VAL A 58 -6.82 3.29 -5.45
N PHE A 59 -8.05 3.29 -4.97
CA PHE A 59 -9.07 4.28 -5.34
C PHE A 59 -9.37 5.21 -4.18
N PRO A 60 -10.01 6.37 -4.40
CA PRO A 60 -10.65 7.13 -3.32
C PRO A 60 -11.43 6.21 -2.37
N GLY A 61 -11.44 6.48 -1.06
CA GLY A 61 -12.00 5.55 -0.06
C GLY A 61 -11.08 4.38 0.34
N SER A 62 -9.97 4.15 -0.37
CA SER A 62 -8.92 3.22 0.10
C SER A 62 -8.01 3.85 1.16
N SER A 63 -8.05 5.17 1.37
CA SER A 63 -7.32 5.85 2.44
C SER A 63 -7.73 5.27 3.80
N GLY A 64 -6.75 5.05 4.69
CA GLY A 64 -6.94 4.38 5.97
C GLY A 64 -6.88 2.85 5.91
N SER A 65 -6.83 2.24 4.73
CA SER A 65 -6.75 0.77 4.61
C SER A 65 -5.42 0.24 5.16
N PRO A 66 -5.42 -0.77 6.04
CA PRO A 66 -4.19 -1.46 6.43
C PRO A 66 -3.61 -2.27 5.28
N VAL A 67 -2.29 -2.23 5.16
CA VAL A 67 -1.49 -2.92 4.15
C VAL A 67 -0.65 -3.99 4.82
N PHE A 68 -0.70 -5.21 4.30
CA PHE A 68 -0.05 -6.39 4.85
C PHE A 68 0.87 -7.07 3.84
N LEU A 69 1.96 -7.61 4.34
CA LEU A 69 2.66 -8.72 3.71
C LEU A 69 2.05 -10.01 4.25
N VAL A 70 1.53 -10.86 3.37
CA VAL A 70 1.03 -12.19 3.74
C VAL A 70 2.07 -13.24 3.35
N PRO A 71 2.84 -13.80 4.31
CA PRO A 71 3.89 -14.75 3.98
C PRO A 71 3.31 -16.01 3.36
N ARG A 72 3.87 -16.44 2.22
CA ARG A 72 3.49 -17.72 1.61
C ARG A 72 4.21 -18.86 2.34
N PRO A 73 3.55 -20.02 2.53
CA PRO A 73 4.16 -21.19 3.18
C PRO A 73 5.30 -21.82 2.35
N SER A 74 5.41 -21.45 1.07
CA SER A 74 6.50 -21.83 0.18
C SER A 74 7.03 -20.60 -0.56
N VAL A 75 8.22 -20.15 -0.17
CA VAL A 75 8.94 -19.06 -0.85
C VAL A 75 10.34 -19.58 -1.21
N PRO A 76 10.80 -19.40 -2.46
CA PRO A 76 12.18 -19.70 -2.82
C PRO A 76 13.14 -18.82 -2.01
N ASP A 77 14.18 -19.42 -1.42
CA ASP A 77 15.28 -18.65 -0.86
C ASP A 77 16.14 -18.02 -1.98
N LYS A 78 17.08 -17.13 -1.61
CA LYS A 78 18.00 -16.49 -2.57
C LYS A 78 18.93 -17.47 -3.29
N ARG A 79 18.98 -18.73 -2.87
CA ARG A 79 19.80 -19.81 -3.43
C ARG A 79 18.96 -20.76 -4.30
N GLY A 80 17.68 -20.47 -4.50
CA GLY A 80 16.76 -21.27 -5.30
C GLY A 80 16.18 -22.47 -4.56
N ASN A 81 16.45 -22.65 -3.27
CA ASN A 81 15.82 -23.71 -2.49
C ASN A 81 14.39 -23.31 -2.13
N ILE A 82 13.44 -24.24 -2.30
CA ILE A 82 12.06 -24.01 -1.89
C ILE A 82 11.83 -24.79 -0.60
N THR A 83 11.62 -24.09 0.51
CA THR A 83 11.11 -24.73 1.72
C THR A 83 9.60 -24.90 1.57
N ILE A 84 9.14 -26.14 1.41
CA ILE A 84 7.71 -26.49 1.34
C ILE A 84 7.28 -26.96 2.74
N GLY A 85 6.15 -26.44 3.25
CA GLY A 85 5.54 -26.94 4.49
C GLY A 85 5.98 -26.21 5.76
N GLY A 86 6.40 -24.94 5.66
CA GLY A 86 6.62 -24.11 6.85
C GLY A 86 5.33 -23.82 7.62
N HIS A 87 5.44 -23.60 8.93
CA HIS A 87 4.30 -23.16 9.75
C HIS A 87 3.67 -21.88 9.17
N PRO A 88 2.32 -21.77 9.16
CA PRO A 88 1.65 -20.54 8.77
C PRO A 88 2.20 -19.38 9.61
N ARG A 89 2.69 -18.34 8.95
CA ARG A 89 3.11 -17.11 9.62
C ARG A 89 1.95 -16.10 9.56
N PRO A 90 1.71 -15.34 10.64
CA PRO A 90 0.69 -14.31 10.61
C PRO A 90 1.03 -13.25 9.56
N PRO A 91 0.02 -12.56 8.99
CA PRO A 91 0.24 -11.36 8.18
C PRO A 91 1.05 -10.32 8.96
N ILE A 92 1.95 -9.63 8.25
CA ILE A 92 2.78 -8.58 8.82
C ILE A 92 2.21 -7.23 8.35
N LEU A 93 1.84 -6.37 9.29
CA LEU A 93 1.42 -5.00 8.96
C LEU A 93 2.61 -4.21 8.41
N LEU A 94 2.47 -3.74 7.18
CA LEU A 94 3.46 -2.89 6.52
C LEU A 94 3.16 -1.40 6.71
N GLY A 95 1.88 -1.04 6.85
CA GLY A 95 1.48 0.35 6.96
C GLY A 95 0.01 0.61 6.69
N ILE A 96 -0.31 1.89 6.47
CA ILE A 96 -1.66 2.38 6.18
C ILE A 96 -1.64 3.18 4.88
N VAL A 97 -2.60 2.93 3.98
CA VAL A 97 -2.77 3.71 2.75
C VAL A 97 -3.13 5.16 3.12
N ALA A 98 -2.33 6.12 2.66
CA ALA A 98 -2.49 7.53 2.96
C ALA A 98 -3.26 8.27 1.86
N ALA A 99 -2.82 8.08 0.61
CA ALA A 99 -3.26 8.85 -0.54
C ALA A 99 -3.09 8.06 -1.85
N VAL A 100 -3.76 8.53 -2.90
CA VAL A 100 -3.65 7.99 -4.26
C VAL A 100 -3.00 9.04 -5.15
N HIS A 101 -2.08 8.62 -6.03
CA HIS A 101 -1.57 9.50 -7.07
C HIS A 101 -2.65 9.71 -8.15
N GLN A 102 -2.96 10.99 -8.41
CA GLN A 102 -3.85 11.42 -9.49
C GLN A 102 -3.05 12.17 -10.54
N ARG A 103 -3.24 11.84 -11.81
CA ARG A 103 -2.68 12.58 -12.95
C ARG A 103 -3.79 13.28 -13.70
N GLN A 104 -3.67 14.59 -13.90
CA GLN A 104 -4.56 15.31 -14.82
C GLN A 104 -4.13 15.04 -16.26
N VAL A 105 -5.07 14.57 -17.09
CA VAL A 105 -4.86 14.34 -18.52
C VAL A 105 -5.77 15.28 -19.31
N PRO A 106 -5.23 16.12 -20.21
CA PRO A 106 -6.04 16.96 -21.08
C PRO A 106 -6.77 16.12 -22.12
N VAL A 107 -8.09 16.29 -22.25
CA VAL A 107 -8.89 15.61 -23.28
C VAL A 107 -9.09 16.58 -24.45
N LEU A 108 -8.66 16.16 -25.64
CA LEU A 108 -8.91 16.90 -26.88
C LEU A 108 -10.38 16.74 -27.27
N GLN A 109 -11.20 17.78 -27.09
CA GLN A 109 -12.55 17.82 -27.67
C GLN A 109 -12.45 18.13 -29.17
N THR A 110 -13.05 17.29 -30.00
CA THR A 110 -13.14 17.50 -31.47
C THR A 110 -14.29 18.44 -31.87
N SER A 111 -14.93 19.13 -30.91
CA SER A 111 -16.09 20.00 -31.15
C SER A 111 -15.91 21.30 -30.38
N ALA A 112 -15.95 22.41 -31.10
CA ALA A 112 -15.65 23.76 -30.63
C ALA A 112 -16.58 24.22 -29.49
N GLY A 113 -16.03 24.32 -28.27
CA GLY A 113 -16.60 24.98 -27.11
C GLY A 113 -15.50 25.21 -26.08
N GLY A 114 -15.33 26.45 -25.62
CA GLY A 114 -14.12 26.91 -24.93
C GLY A 114 -13.78 26.16 -23.63
N GLY A 115 -12.51 25.78 -23.50
CA GLY A 115 -11.90 25.11 -22.35
C GLY A 115 -11.44 23.69 -22.70
N VAL A 116 -10.19 23.35 -22.39
CA VAL A 116 -9.72 21.95 -22.47
C VAL A 116 -10.25 21.23 -21.22
N PRO A 117 -11.18 20.27 -21.32
CA PRO A 117 -11.59 19.49 -20.16
C PRO A 117 -10.41 18.62 -19.68
N PHE A 118 -10.18 18.62 -18.38
CA PHE A 118 -9.23 17.71 -17.73
C PHE A 118 -9.96 16.50 -17.15
N VAL A 119 -9.39 15.32 -17.32
CA VAL A 119 -9.81 14.10 -16.63
C VAL A 119 -8.73 13.73 -15.62
N TYR A 120 -9.14 13.37 -14.40
CA TYR A 120 -8.23 12.81 -13.41
C TYR A 120 -8.10 11.31 -13.66
N ASP A 121 -6.94 10.90 -14.12
CA ASP A 121 -6.58 9.50 -14.26
C ASP A 121 -5.88 9.02 -12.98
N LEU A 122 -6.28 7.86 -12.50
CA LEU A 122 -5.64 7.21 -11.36
C LEU A 122 -4.55 6.31 -11.93
N ILE A 123 -3.29 6.58 -11.57
CA ILE A 123 -2.17 5.82 -12.13
C ILE A 123 -1.85 4.54 -11.33
N ASP A 124 -2.84 4.01 -10.60
CA ASP A 124 -2.73 2.80 -9.76
C ASP A 124 -1.52 2.80 -8.80
N LEU A 125 -1.11 4.00 -8.33
CA LEU A 125 -0.05 4.15 -7.33
C LEU A 125 -0.62 4.68 -6.01
N GLY A 126 -0.49 3.85 -4.98
CA GLY A 126 -0.83 4.19 -3.59
C GLY A 126 0.39 4.61 -2.78
N ILE A 127 0.24 5.64 -1.95
CA ILE A 127 1.23 6.00 -0.92
C ILE A 127 0.84 5.30 0.38
N VAL A 128 1.80 4.63 1.02
CA VAL A 128 1.59 3.93 2.30
C VAL A 128 2.51 4.53 3.35
N TYR A 129 1.96 4.99 4.48
CA TYR A 129 2.75 5.32 5.67
C TYR A 129 3.21 4.04 6.35
N LYS A 130 4.50 3.94 6.65
CA LYS A 130 5.10 2.75 7.26
C LYS A 130 4.51 2.48 8.64
N ALA A 131 4.33 1.20 8.97
CA ALA A 131 3.83 0.75 10.26
C ALA A 131 4.67 1.28 11.44
N SER A 132 5.98 1.48 11.24
CA SER A 132 6.86 2.10 12.25
C SER A 132 6.43 3.53 12.61
N GLU A 133 6.00 4.32 11.63
CA GLU A 133 5.54 5.68 11.88
C GLU A 133 4.17 5.69 12.56
N VAL A 134 3.27 4.79 12.13
CA VAL A 134 1.95 4.61 12.75
C VAL A 134 2.11 4.21 14.22
N HIS A 135 3.01 3.27 14.52
CA HIS A 135 3.33 2.85 15.89
C HIS A 135 3.90 4.00 16.70
N SER A 136 4.92 4.69 16.18
CA SER A 136 5.53 5.86 16.83
C SER A 136 4.49 6.93 17.15
N LEU A 137 3.56 7.22 16.24
CA LEU A 137 2.48 8.17 16.48
C LEU A 137 1.51 7.66 17.56
N ALA A 138 1.10 6.40 17.51
CA ALA A 138 0.22 5.80 18.51
C ALA A 138 0.84 5.86 19.91
N ASP A 139 2.13 5.52 20.04
CA ASP A 139 2.86 5.60 21.30
C ASP A 139 2.86 7.02 21.86
N GLN A 140 3.13 8.03 21.02
CA GLN A 140 3.13 9.43 21.45
C GLN A 140 1.75 9.89 21.93
N LEU A 141 0.69 9.51 21.21
CA LEU A 141 -0.68 9.88 21.57
C LEU A 141 -1.16 9.19 22.85
N ILE A 142 -0.76 7.93 23.06
CA ILE A 142 -1.15 7.13 24.23
C ILE A 142 -0.34 7.54 25.46
N SER A 143 0.98 7.73 25.32
CA SER A 143 1.88 8.04 26.44
C SER A 143 1.98 9.54 26.75
N GLY A 144 1.60 10.41 25.82
CA GLY A 144 1.84 11.85 25.88
C GLY A 144 3.31 12.25 25.72
N ALA A 145 4.21 11.31 25.44
CA ALA A 145 5.64 11.58 25.25
C ALA A 145 5.92 12.00 23.79
N PRO A 146 6.87 12.92 23.53
CA PRO A 146 7.24 13.30 22.18
C PRO A 146 7.99 12.18 21.43
N LYS A 147 8.01 12.26 20.09
CA LYS A 147 8.77 11.34 19.23
C LYS A 147 10.23 11.24 19.70
N SER A 148 10.69 10.03 20.02
CA SER A 148 12.12 9.78 20.20
C SER A 148 12.85 10.04 18.87
N PRO A 149 13.95 10.80 18.87
CA PRO A 149 14.67 11.18 17.66
C PRO A 149 15.21 9.99 16.87
#